data_AF-A0A7R9MQN9-F1
#
_entry.id   AF-A0A7R9MQN9-F1
#
_cell.length_a   1.000
_cell.length_b   1.000
_cell.length_c   1.000
_cell.angle_alpha   90.00
_cell.angle_beta   90.00
_cell.angle_gamma   90.00
#
_symmetry.space_group_name_H-M   'P 1'
#
loop_
_entity.id
_entity.type
_entity.pdbx_description
1 polymer ?
#
loop_
_entity_poly.entity_id
_entity_poly.type
_entity_poly.pdbx_seq_one_letter_code
_entity_poly.pdbx_strand_id
1 'polypeptide(L)'
;MEEVDKIVIQQFEIDDEITGIKDLEVYQIMSCVCHCIHLIDPNNSNELGVKQINESMNMSIKYKMATHLANVCKQELGYKADIGYQTFLYGNESDIRK
;
A
#
# COMPACT_ATOMS: atom_id res chain seq x y z
N MET A 1 12.46 16.28 2.02
CA MET A 1 11.77 14.98 2.19
C MET A 1 10.32 15.10 1.73
N GLU A 2 9.54 16.06 2.26
CA GLU A 2 8.14 16.27 1.87
C GLU A 2 7.91 16.53 0.36
N GLU A 3 8.84 17.21 -0.33
CA GLU A 3 8.72 17.43 -1.78
C GLU A 3 8.79 16.14 -2.62
N VAL A 4 9.55 15.14 -2.16
CA VAL A 4 9.63 13.83 -2.81
C VAL A 4 8.33 13.06 -2.59
N ASP A 5 7.77 13.12 -1.39
CA ASP A 5 6.50 12.45 -1.08
C ASP A 5 5.35 13.03 -1.88
N LYS A 6 5.29 14.35 -2.03
CA LYS A 6 4.28 15.00 -2.89
C LYS A 6 4.32 14.48 -4.31
N ILE A 7 5.51 14.34 -4.90
CA ILE A 7 5.66 13.81 -6.26
C ILE A 7 5.13 12.37 -6.32
N VAL A 8 5.45 11.54 -5.33
CA VAL A 8 5.01 10.14 -5.27
C VAL A 8 3.48 10.05 -5.09
N ILE A 9 2.91 10.82 -4.16
CA ILE A 9 1.48 10.81 -3.84
C ILE A 9 0.64 11.30 -5.01
N GLN A 10 1.11 12.33 -5.74
CA GLN A 10 0.46 12.81 -6.96
C GLN A 10 0.32 11.75 -8.06
N GLN A 11 1.16 10.71 -8.07
CA GLN A 11 1.02 9.62 -9.05
C GLN A 11 -0.17 8.70 -8.77
N PHE A 12 -0.73 8.72 -7.55
CA PHE A 12 -1.79 7.80 -7.12
C PHE A 12 -3.19 8.42 -7.13
N GLU A 13 -3.36 9.63 -7.69
CA GLU A 13 -4.64 10.37 -7.74
C GLU A 13 -5.34 10.49 -6.37
N ILE A 14 -4.55 10.64 -5.31
CA ILE A 14 -5.01 10.83 -3.94
C ILE A 14 -5.33 12.31 -3.71
N ASP A 15 -6.20 12.61 -2.74
CA ASP A 15 -6.56 13.97 -2.31
C ASP A 15 -5.34 14.91 -2.24
N ASP A 16 -5.45 16.06 -2.89
CA ASP A 16 -4.41 17.10 -2.97
C ASP A 16 -4.03 17.68 -1.60
N GLU A 17 -4.87 17.49 -0.56
CA GLU A 17 -4.56 17.89 0.81
C GLU A 17 -3.50 16.99 1.48
N ILE A 18 -3.23 15.79 0.94
CA ILE A 18 -2.27 14.85 1.48
C ILE A 18 -0.87 15.20 0.96
N THR A 19 -0.03 15.71 1.87
CA THR A 19 1.29 16.25 1.51
C THR A 19 2.47 15.33 1.83
N GLY A 20 2.24 14.25 2.57
CA GLY A 20 3.29 13.32 2.96
C GLY A 20 2.78 11.90 3.23
N ILE A 21 3.70 10.93 3.22
CA ILE A 21 3.38 9.51 3.45
C ILE A 21 2.76 9.29 4.83
N LYS A 22 3.12 10.12 5.81
CA LYS A 22 2.57 10.11 7.18
C LYS A 22 1.08 10.45 7.26
N ASP A 23 0.55 11.16 6.26
CA ASP A 23 -0.84 11.62 6.22
C ASP A 23 -1.76 10.59 5.56
N LEU A 24 -1.19 9.52 4.98
CA LEU A 24 -1.93 8.46 4.32
C LEU A 24 -2.63 7.56 5.33
N GLU A 25 -3.90 7.30 5.09
CA GLU A 25 -4.64 6.27 5.80
C GLU A 25 -4.29 4.86 5.32
N VAL A 26 -4.55 3.86 6.16
CA VAL A 26 -4.27 2.45 5.88
C VAL A 26 -4.85 1.99 4.53
N TYR A 27 -6.07 2.41 4.18
CA TYR A 27 -6.69 2.00 2.91
C TYR A 27 -6.00 2.66 1.71
N GLN A 28 -5.52 3.90 1.85
CA GLN A 28 -4.78 4.61 0.80
C GLN A 28 -3.43 3.94 0.57
N ILE A 29 -2.70 3.61 1.65
CA ILE A 29 -1.43 2.87 1.57
C ILE A 29 -1.64 1.55 0.83
N MET A 30 -2.66 0.76 1.22
CA MET A 30 -2.97 -0.51 0.56
C MET A 30 -3.34 -0.33 -0.92
N SER A 31 -4.08 0.73 -1.25
CA SER A 31 -4.45 1.07 -2.62
C SER A 31 -3.21 1.38 -3.47
N CYS A 32 -2.30 2.23 -2.97
CA CYS A 32 -1.04 2.57 -3.65
C CYS A 32 -0.20 1.32 -3.92
N VAL A 33 0.01 0.48 -2.90
CA VAL A 33 0.83 -0.72 -3.02
C VAL A 33 0.19 -1.67 -4.03
N CYS A 34 -1.13 -1.82 -4.00
CA CYS A 34 -1.85 -2.63 -4.97
C CYS A 34 -1.71 -2.10 -6.39
N HIS A 35 -1.75 -0.77 -6.57
CA HIS A 35 -1.52 -0.13 -7.86
C HIS A 35 -0.10 -0.40 -8.37
N CYS A 36 0.92 -0.27 -7.50
CA CYS A 36 2.30 -0.62 -7.84
C CYS A 36 2.44 -2.09 -8.27
N ILE A 37 1.83 -3.02 -7.52
CA ILE A 37 1.84 -4.44 -7.88
C ILE A 37 1.20 -4.66 -9.25
N HIS A 38 0.06 -4.02 -9.53
CA HIS A 38 -0.62 -4.11 -10.83
C HIS A 38 0.26 -3.62 -11.98
N LEU A 39 1.02 -2.54 -11.78
CA LEU A 39 1.95 -2.02 -12.78
C LEU A 39 3.14 -2.96 -13.04
N ILE A 40 3.63 -3.66 -12.01
CA ILE A 40 4.77 -4.58 -12.13
C ILE A 40 4.33 -5.92 -12.72
N ASP A 41 3.24 -6.49 -12.19
CA ASP A 41 2.67 -7.75 -12.63
C ASP A 41 1.13 -7.70 -12.61
N PRO A 42 0.51 -7.42 -13.76
CA PRO A 42 -0.94 -7.36 -13.89
C PRO A 42 -1.64 -8.68 -13.50
N ASN A 43 -0.98 -9.84 -13.57
CA ASN A 43 -1.61 -11.12 -13.27
C ASN A 43 -1.81 -11.33 -11.76
N ASN A 44 -0.87 -10.84 -10.95
CA ASN A 44 -0.93 -10.93 -9.49
C ASN A 44 -1.93 -9.94 -8.86
N SER A 45 -2.34 -8.92 -9.62
CA SER A 45 -3.31 -7.91 -9.16
C SER A 45 -4.78 -8.31 -9.25
N ASN A 46 -5.13 -9.35 -10.02
CA ASN A 46 -6.52 -9.76 -10.18
C ASN A 46 -7.08 -10.45 -8.93
N GLU A 47 -6.23 -11.04 -8.09
CA GLU A 47 -6.63 -11.54 -6.76
C GLU A 47 -6.74 -10.41 -5.72
N LEU A 48 -5.94 -9.36 -5.90
CA LEU A 48 -6.00 -8.15 -5.12
C LEU A 48 -7.23 -7.34 -5.55
N GLY A 49 -8.37 -7.61 -4.93
CA GLY A 49 -9.61 -6.87 -5.19
C GLY A 49 -9.48 -5.38 -4.83
N VAL A 50 -8.86 -4.56 -5.69
CA VAL A 50 -8.68 -3.10 -5.53
C VAL A 50 -10.00 -2.43 -5.21
N LYS A 51 -11.09 -2.90 -5.83
CA LYS A 51 -12.45 -2.43 -5.61
C LYS A 51 -12.98 -2.65 -4.17
N GLN A 52 -12.34 -3.52 -3.39
CA GLN A 52 -12.70 -3.78 -1.99
C GLN A 52 -11.92 -2.90 -1.01
N ILE A 53 -10.86 -2.21 -1.47
CA ILE A 53 -10.06 -1.33 -0.62
C ILE A 53 -10.78 0.01 -0.48
N ASN A 54 -11.35 0.25 0.69
CA ASN A 54 -12.01 1.50 1.03
C ASN A 54 -11.90 1.81 2.53
N GLU A 55 -12.30 3.02 2.91
CA GLU A 55 -12.34 3.51 4.29
C GLU A 55 -13.18 2.62 5.22
N SER A 56 -14.21 1.95 4.70
CA SER A 56 -15.19 1.15 5.45
C SER A 56 -14.75 -0.30 5.72
N MET A 57 -13.53 -0.70 5.33
CA MET A 57 -13.02 -2.04 5.60
C MET A 57 -12.94 -2.32 7.10
N ASN A 58 -13.54 -3.44 7.54
CA ASN A 58 -13.35 -3.94 8.90
C ASN A 58 -11.93 -4.49 9.10
N MET A 59 -11.53 -4.67 10.36
CA MET A 59 -10.17 -5.11 10.70
C MET A 59 -9.81 -6.50 10.15
N SER A 60 -10.78 -7.41 10.02
CA SER A 60 -10.54 -8.73 9.43
C SER A 60 -10.19 -8.65 7.94
N ILE A 61 -10.86 -7.77 7.20
CA ILE A 61 -10.57 -7.51 5.78
C ILE A 61 -9.19 -6.82 5.65
N LYS A 62 -8.95 -5.78 6.46
CA LYS A 62 -7.67 -5.06 6.50
C LYS A 62 -6.50 -6.02 6.77
N TYR A 63 -6.63 -6.91 7.74
CA TYR A 63 -5.61 -7.90 8.07
C TYR A 63 -5.34 -8.89 6.94
N LYS A 64 -6.38 -9.47 6.34
CA LYS A 64 -6.24 -10.39 5.21
C LYS A 64 -5.56 -9.70 4.02
N MET A 65 -5.98 -8.48 3.69
CA MET A 65 -5.42 -7.70 2.60
C MET A 65 -3.94 -7.36 2.86
N ALA A 66 -3.62 -6.83 4.04
CA ALA A 66 -2.25 -6.51 4.43
C ALA A 66 -1.32 -7.72 4.38
N THR A 67 -1.82 -8.89 4.82
CA THR A 67 -1.06 -10.14 4.80
C THR A 67 -0.80 -10.61 3.37
N HIS A 68 -1.82 -10.53 2.51
CA HIS A 68 -1.68 -10.91 1.12
C HIS A 68 -0.71 -9.98 0.37
N LEU A 69 -0.85 -8.65 0.53
CA LEU A 69 0.10 -7.67 -0.01
C LEU A 69 1.54 -7.95 0.43
N ALA A 70 1.75 -8.22 1.72
CA ALA A 70 3.09 -8.55 2.24
C ALA A 70 3.67 -9.80 1.57
N ASN A 71 2.86 -10.83 1.38
CA ASN A 71 3.28 -12.07 0.73
C ASN A 71 3.60 -11.85 -0.75
N VAL A 72 2.77 -11.12 -1.49
CA VAL A 72 3.03 -10.79 -2.91
C VAL A 72 4.35 -10.02 -3.03
N CYS A 73 4.55 -8.99 -2.21
CA CYS A 73 5.80 -8.23 -2.21
C CYS A 73 7.02 -9.13 -1.94
N LYS A 74 6.95 -10.01 -0.94
CA LYS A 74 8.08 -10.87 -0.54
C LYS A 74 8.33 -12.04 -1.51
N GLN A 75 7.29 -12.75 -1.89
CA GLN A 75 7.39 -14.05 -2.59
C GLN A 75 7.40 -13.87 -4.10
N GLU A 76 6.49 -13.06 -4.64
CA GLU A 76 6.31 -12.89 -6.09
C GLU A 76 7.25 -11.82 -6.64
N LEU A 77 7.39 -10.69 -5.92
CA LEU A 77 8.22 -9.57 -6.36
C LEU A 77 9.65 -9.59 -5.80
N GLY A 78 9.94 -10.48 -4.84
CA GLY A 78 11.28 -10.66 -4.29
C GLY A 78 11.81 -9.49 -3.44
N TYR A 79 10.92 -8.67 -2.86
CA TYR A 79 11.33 -7.60 -1.95
C TYR A 79 12.04 -8.20 -0.72
N LYS A 80 13.26 -7.74 -0.47
CA LYS A 80 14.13 -8.24 0.61
C LYS A 80 13.92 -7.53 1.94
N ALA A 81 13.15 -6.45 1.96
CA ALA A 81 12.80 -5.76 3.19
C ALA A 81 11.90 -6.64 4.07
N ASP A 82 11.97 -6.46 5.39
CA ASP A 82 11.06 -7.15 6.29
C ASP A 82 9.67 -6.50 6.27
N ILE A 83 8.92 -6.82 5.22
CA ILE A 83 7.54 -6.34 5.00
C ILE A 83 6.55 -7.34 5.60
N GLY A 84 5.73 -6.90 6.53
CA GLY A 84 4.66 -7.70 7.13
C GLY A 84 3.31 -7.01 7.02
N TYR A 85 2.24 -7.69 7.44
CA TYR A 85 0.92 -7.06 7.53
C TYR A 85 0.95 -5.81 8.42
N GLN A 86 1.81 -5.82 9.45
CA GLN A 86 1.99 -4.71 10.38
C GLN A 86 2.55 -3.47 9.69
N THR A 87 3.39 -3.63 8.66
CA THR A 87 3.93 -2.52 7.86
C THR A 87 2.82 -1.70 7.23
N PHE A 88 1.75 -2.34 6.75
CA PHE A 88 0.63 -1.64 6.13
C PHE A 88 -0.43 -1.15 7.13
N LEU A 89 -0.63 -1.88 8.23
CA LEU A 89 -1.65 -1.51 9.23
C LEU A 89 -1.18 -0.50 10.26
N TYR A 90 0.11 -0.54 10.61
CA TYR A 90 0.69 0.17 11.75
C TYR A 90 2.08 0.75 11.45
N GLY A 91 2.54 0.68 10.19
CA GLY A 91 3.84 1.18 9.80
C GLY A 91 3.94 2.68 10.04
N ASN A 92 5.08 3.11 10.57
CA ASN A 92 5.41 4.52 10.51
C ASN A 92 5.93 4.86 9.10
N GLU A 93 6.17 6.15 8.86
CA GLU A 93 6.67 6.66 7.59
C GLU A 93 7.95 5.94 7.09
N SER A 94 8.88 5.62 7.99
CA SER A 94 10.12 4.93 7.63
C SER A 94 9.89 3.48 7.22
N ASP A 95 8.85 2.84 7.76
CA ASP A 95 8.48 1.47 7.40
C ASP A 95 7.70 1.42 6.09
N ILE A 96 6.84 2.41 5.83
CA ILE A 96 6.08 2.51 4.57
C ILE A 96 6.98 2.86 3.38
N ARG A 97 8.07 3.61 3.60
CA ARG A 97 9.03 4.02 2.55
C ARG A 97 9.95 2.89 2.06
N LYS A 98 10.06 1.76 2.78
CA LYS A 98 10.97 0.64 2.46
C LYS A 98 10.36 -0.30 1.44
#